data_AF-D6A3W0-F1
#
_entry.id   AF-D6A3W0-F1
#
_cell.length_a   1.000
_cell.length_b   1.000
_cell.length_c   1.000
_cell.angle_alpha   90.00
_cell.angle_beta   90.00
_cell.angle_gamma   90.00
#
_symmetry.space_group_name_H-M   'P 1'
#
loop_
_entity.id
_entity.type
_entity.pdbx_description
1 polymer ?
#
loop_
_entity_poly.entity_id
_entity_poly.type
_entity_poly.pdbx_seq_one_letter_code
_entity_poly.pdbx_strand_id
1 'polypeptide(L)'
;PGTLSSGEMMSTPAVTVHADATVAQAARVMAQRKVKRLPVVNDEGLLEGIVSRVDLLKVFLRTDEELAEEVRREVVARLFPASSESVRVDVTEGVVTLTGRIRDTSLVPVAARAVRAVEGVVDVEFRPGNGSSGEPR
;
A
#
# COMPACT_ATOMS: atom_id res chain seq x y z
N PRO A 1 22.73 -39.32 9.39
CA PRO A 1 22.19 -38.14 8.66
C PRO A 1 20.66 -38.15 8.71
N GLY A 2 20.07 -37.43 9.67
CA GLY A 2 18.62 -37.29 9.81
C GLY A 2 18.12 -36.12 8.97
N THR A 3 17.24 -36.40 8.02
CA THR A 3 16.47 -35.40 7.28
C THR A 3 15.46 -34.78 8.24
N LEU A 4 15.66 -33.52 8.60
CA LEU A 4 14.64 -32.71 9.26
C LEU A 4 13.50 -32.51 8.26
N SER A 5 12.44 -33.31 8.40
CA SER A 5 11.21 -33.14 7.64
C SER A 5 10.56 -31.83 8.11
N SER A 6 10.28 -30.94 7.16
CA SER A 6 9.66 -29.62 7.38
C SER A 6 8.16 -29.72 7.77
N GLY A 7 7.81 -30.66 8.65
CA GLY A 7 6.45 -30.92 9.13
C GLY A 7 6.09 -30.26 10.47
N GLU A 8 7.08 -29.81 11.25
CA GLU A 8 6.85 -29.37 12.64
C GLU A 8 6.66 -27.85 12.83
N MET A 9 6.53 -27.07 11.76
CA MET A 9 6.21 -25.64 11.83
C MET A 9 5.01 -25.24 10.97
N MET A 10 4.07 -26.17 10.76
CA MET A 10 2.77 -25.88 10.14
C MET A 10 1.75 -25.69 11.26
N SER A 11 1.28 -24.46 11.48
CA SER A 11 0.05 -24.23 12.27
C SER A 11 -1.12 -24.77 11.46
N THR A 12 -1.46 -26.04 11.68
CA THR A 12 -2.69 -26.66 11.20
C THR A 12 -3.77 -26.50 12.26
N PRO A 13 -5.01 -26.15 11.88
CA PRO A 13 -5.46 -25.81 10.53
C PRO A 13 -5.06 -24.38 10.12
N ALA A 14 -4.69 -24.20 8.85
CA ALA A 14 -4.53 -22.87 8.27
C ALA A 14 -5.88 -22.14 8.37
N VAL A 15 -5.90 -21.00 9.04
CA VAL A 15 -7.09 -20.16 9.10
C VAL A 15 -7.29 -19.53 7.74
N THR A 16 -8.28 -20.01 6.98
CA THR A 16 -8.64 -19.51 5.65
C THR A 16 -9.93 -18.70 5.67
N VAL A 17 -10.19 -18.01 4.58
CA VAL A 17 -11.42 -17.25 4.32
C VAL A 17 -11.92 -17.54 2.91
N HIS A 18 -13.23 -17.52 2.69
CA HIS A 18 -13.80 -17.73 1.35
C HIS A 18 -13.58 -16.51 0.45
N ALA A 19 -13.48 -16.71 -0.87
CA ALA A 19 -13.35 -15.64 -1.87
C ALA A 19 -14.49 -14.62 -1.80
N ASP A 20 -15.71 -15.07 -1.49
CA ASP A 20 -16.88 -14.20 -1.35
C ASP A 20 -16.98 -13.49 0.01
N ALA A 21 -16.03 -13.72 0.92
CA ALA A 21 -16.07 -13.08 2.22
C ALA A 21 -15.78 -11.58 2.11
N THR A 22 -16.62 -10.79 2.79
CA THR A 22 -16.40 -9.35 2.91
C THR A 22 -15.09 -9.04 3.64
N VAL A 23 -14.52 -7.86 3.36
CA VAL A 23 -13.34 -7.32 4.05
C VAL A 23 -13.54 -7.32 5.57
N ALA A 24 -14.73 -6.95 6.05
CA ALA A 24 -15.05 -6.94 7.47
C ALA A 24 -15.00 -8.35 8.09
N GLN A 25 -15.47 -9.37 7.35
CA GLN A 25 -15.38 -10.77 7.78
C GLN A 25 -13.92 -11.23 7.82
N ALA A 26 -13.13 -10.95 6.78
CA ALA A 26 -11.70 -11.26 6.76
C ALA A 26 -10.94 -10.58 7.91
N ALA A 27 -11.22 -9.30 8.18
CA ALA A 27 -10.63 -8.54 9.29
C ALA A 27 -10.98 -9.14 10.65
N ARG A 28 -12.24 -9.54 10.83
CA ARG A 28 -12.72 -10.19 12.06
C ARG A 28 -12.04 -11.53 12.28
N VAL A 29 -11.87 -12.34 11.23
CA VAL A 29 -11.13 -13.62 11.29
C VAL A 29 -9.67 -13.39 11.66
N MET A 30 -8.99 -12.43 11.02
CA MET A 30 -7.60 -12.08 11.38
C MET A 30 -7.47 -11.66 12.84
N ALA A 31 -8.38 -10.82 13.34
CA ALA A 31 -8.37 -10.35 14.72
C ALA A 31 -8.63 -11.47 15.72
N GLN A 32 -9.64 -12.31 15.48
CA GLN A 32 -10.00 -13.43 16.36
C GLN A 32 -8.90 -14.50 16.42
N ARG A 33 -8.27 -14.78 15.28
CA ARG A 33 -7.27 -15.84 15.15
C ARG A 33 -5.84 -15.35 15.36
N LYS A 34 -5.66 -14.04 15.59
CA LYS A 34 -4.37 -13.36 15.77
C LYS A 34 -3.39 -13.61 14.61
N VAL A 35 -3.92 -13.77 13.40
CA VAL A 35 -3.13 -13.97 12.17
C VAL A 35 -3.03 -12.66 11.39
N LYS A 36 -1.88 -12.44 10.75
CA LYS A 36 -1.62 -11.23 9.96
C LYS A 36 -2.02 -11.38 8.48
N ARG A 37 -2.21 -12.61 8.03
CA ARG A 37 -2.50 -13.01 6.66
C ARG A 37 -3.51 -14.14 6.67
N LEU A 38 -4.40 -14.15 5.68
CA LEU A 38 -5.37 -15.21 5.46
C LEU A 38 -5.23 -15.71 4.02
N PRO A 39 -5.08 -17.02 3.81
CA PRO A 39 -5.30 -17.62 2.50
C PRO A 39 -6.79 -17.53 2.14
N VAL A 40 -7.07 -17.09 0.93
CA VAL A 40 -8.41 -16.99 0.34
C VAL A 40 -8.65 -18.23 -0.50
N VAL A 41 -9.73 -18.96 -0.22
CA VAL A 41 -10.09 -20.20 -0.93
C VAL A 41 -11.45 -20.07 -1.62
N ASN A 42 -11.63 -20.79 -2.72
CA ASN A 42 -12.91 -20.89 -3.43
C ASN A 42 -13.82 -22.00 -2.84
N ASP A 43 -14.97 -22.23 -3.47
CA ASP A 43 -15.97 -23.22 -3.04
C ASP A 43 -15.43 -24.66 -3.07
N GLU A 44 -14.45 -24.92 -3.92
CA GLU A 44 -13.76 -26.22 -4.05
C GLU A 44 -12.63 -26.40 -3.01
N GLY A 45 -12.38 -25.38 -2.18
CA GLY A 45 -11.31 -25.36 -1.18
C GLY A 45 -9.92 -25.11 -1.78
N LEU A 46 -9.85 -24.70 -3.04
CA LEU A 46 -8.60 -24.34 -3.72
C LEU A 46 -8.18 -22.92 -3.35
N LEU A 47 -6.88 -22.73 -3.12
CA LEU A 47 -6.29 -21.43 -2.81
C LEU A 47 -6.35 -20.52 -4.04
N GLU A 48 -7.06 -19.42 -3.95
CA GLU A 48 -7.09 -18.37 -4.98
C GLU A 48 -6.11 -17.23 -4.69
N GLY A 49 -5.79 -16.96 -3.42
CA GLY A 49 -4.89 -15.86 -3.09
C GLY A 49 -4.58 -15.73 -1.61
N ILE A 50 -3.88 -14.65 -1.24
CA ILE A 50 -3.57 -14.32 0.16
C ILE A 50 -3.93 -12.86 0.39
N VAL A 51 -4.69 -12.59 1.45
CA VAL A 51 -4.99 -11.24 1.93
C VAL A 51 -4.26 -10.97 3.23
N SER A 52 -3.64 -9.80 3.35
CA SER A 52 -2.97 -9.36 4.59
C SER A 52 -3.78 -8.29 5.32
N ARG A 53 -3.46 -8.07 6.60
CA ARG A 53 -4.07 -6.98 7.39
C ARG A 53 -3.86 -5.61 6.72
N VAL A 54 -2.75 -5.40 6.01
CA VAL A 54 -2.49 -4.15 5.29
C VAL A 54 -3.44 -4.02 4.10
N ASP A 55 -3.71 -5.11 3.39
CA ASP A 55 -4.65 -5.11 2.26
C ASP A 55 -6.08 -4.83 2.72
N LEU A 56 -6.46 -5.32 3.91
CA LEU A 56 -7.76 -5.00 4.50
C LEU A 56 -7.88 -3.53 4.90
N LEU A 57 -6.77 -2.87 5.24
CA LEU A 57 -6.77 -1.42 5.47
C LEU A 57 -6.98 -0.68 4.16
N LYS A 58 -6.37 -1.11 3.05
CA LYS A 58 -6.51 -0.51 1.70
C LYS A 58 -7.96 -0.38 1.25
N VAL A 59 -8.85 -1.30 1.64
CA VAL A 59 -10.27 -1.23 1.23
C VAL A 59 -11.07 -0.15 1.95
N PHE A 60 -10.53 0.41 3.05
CA PHE A 60 -11.08 1.61 3.70
C PHE A 60 -10.37 2.90 3.25
N LEU A 61 -9.31 2.79 2.47
CA LEU A 61 -8.62 3.96 1.93
C LEU A 61 -9.33 4.35 0.63
N ARG A 62 -9.49 5.66 0.46
CA ARG A 62 -9.92 6.29 -0.79
C ARG A 62 -9.14 5.69 -1.97
N THR A 63 -9.71 5.72 -3.17
CA THR A 63 -9.00 5.22 -4.35
C THR A 63 -7.64 5.90 -4.48
N ASP A 64 -6.64 5.19 -5.02
CA ASP A 64 -5.30 5.75 -5.19
C ASP A 64 -5.34 7.09 -5.96
N GLU A 65 -6.27 7.24 -6.91
CA GLU A 65 -6.48 8.49 -7.65
C GLU A 65 -7.01 9.63 -6.75
N GLU A 66 -7.99 9.36 -5.88
CA GLU A 66 -8.48 10.34 -4.91
C GLU A 66 -7.39 10.76 -3.93
N LEU A 67 -6.58 9.80 -3.47
CA LEU A 67 -5.45 10.08 -2.60
C LEU A 67 -4.37 10.91 -3.30
N ALA A 68 -4.10 10.60 -4.57
CA ALA A 68 -3.15 11.36 -5.39
C ALA A 68 -3.60 12.81 -5.57
N GLU A 69 -4.88 13.03 -5.90
CA GLU A 69 -5.47 14.37 -6.04
C GLU A 69 -5.41 15.18 -4.75
N GLU A 70 -5.73 14.55 -3.61
CA GLU A 70 -5.66 15.20 -2.31
C GLU A 70 -4.21 15.59 -1.96
N VAL A 71 -3.26 14.69 -2.17
CA VAL A 71 -1.83 14.99 -1.96
C VAL A 71 -1.34 16.11 -2.90
N ARG A 72 -1.74 16.09 -4.18
CA ARG A 72 -1.40 17.15 -5.14
C ARG A 72 -1.91 18.51 -4.65
N ARG A 73 -3.16 18.57 -4.19
CA ARG A 73 -3.82 19.80 -3.73
C ARG A 73 -3.29 20.31 -2.38
N GLU A 74 -3.22 19.45 -1.37
CA GLU A 74 -2.94 19.87 0.00
C GLU A 74 -1.44 19.94 0.31
N VAL A 75 -0.63 19.10 -0.33
CA VAL A 75 0.81 19.03 -0.08
C VAL A 75 1.59 19.72 -1.19
N VAL A 76 1.44 19.27 -2.44
CA VAL A 76 2.30 19.75 -3.54
C VAL A 76 2.01 21.22 -3.87
N ALA A 77 0.75 21.60 -4.03
CA ALA A 77 0.39 22.99 -4.33
C ALA A 77 0.78 23.96 -3.20
N ARG A 78 0.80 23.50 -1.93
CA ARG A 78 1.08 24.34 -0.77
C ARG A 78 2.58 24.47 -0.48
N LEU A 79 3.33 23.37 -0.55
CA LEU A 79 4.76 23.34 -0.22
C LEU A 79 5.66 23.61 -1.44
N PHE A 80 5.19 23.31 -2.64
CA PHE A 80 5.95 23.43 -3.88
C PHE A 80 5.19 24.21 -4.98
N PRO A 81 4.65 25.42 -4.71
CA PRO A 81 3.85 26.17 -5.68
C PRO A 81 4.61 26.52 -6.97
N ALA A 82 5.93 26.74 -6.88
CA ALA A 82 6.80 27.05 -8.02
C ALA A 82 7.41 25.81 -8.71
N SER A 83 7.04 24.61 -8.28
CA SER A 83 7.58 23.34 -8.81
C SER A 83 6.49 22.28 -9.06
N SER A 84 5.21 22.67 -8.97
CA SER A 84 4.05 21.81 -9.19
C SER A 84 4.04 21.14 -10.58
N GLU A 85 4.51 21.83 -11.63
CA GLU A 85 4.64 21.27 -12.97
C GLU A 85 5.78 20.22 -13.10
N SER A 86 6.67 20.16 -12.11
CA SER A 86 7.85 19.29 -12.13
C SER A 86 7.83 18.17 -11.09
N VAL A 87 6.84 18.17 -10.20
CA VAL A 87 6.62 17.15 -9.17
C VAL A 87 5.35 16.38 -9.50
N ARG A 88 5.50 15.11 -9.90
CA ARG A 88 4.40 14.19 -10.14
C ARG A 88 4.12 13.38 -8.88
N VAL A 89 2.83 13.16 -8.63
CA VAL A 89 2.32 12.33 -7.54
C VAL A 89 1.67 11.10 -8.14
N ASP A 90 2.21 9.94 -7.82
CA ASP A 90 1.64 8.64 -8.13
C ASP A 90 1.31 7.93 -6.82
N VAL A 91 0.20 7.21 -6.79
CA VAL A 91 -0.20 6.43 -5.61
C VAL A 91 -0.43 5.01 -6.06
N THR A 92 0.09 4.06 -5.29
CA THR A 92 -0.13 2.64 -5.54
C THR A 92 -0.36 1.98 -4.19
N GLU A 93 -1.57 1.43 -4.01
CA GLU A 93 -1.95 0.72 -2.81
C GLU A 93 -1.77 1.56 -1.52
N GLY A 94 -2.11 2.85 -1.59
CA GLY A 94 -1.94 3.81 -0.50
C GLY A 94 -0.50 4.29 -0.24
N VAL A 95 0.47 3.84 -1.04
CA VAL A 95 1.86 4.34 -1.00
C VAL A 95 2.01 5.50 -1.99
N VAL A 96 2.37 6.67 -1.48
CA VAL A 96 2.52 7.88 -2.27
C VAL A 96 3.96 8.00 -2.77
N THR A 97 4.14 8.01 -4.08
CA THR A 97 5.43 8.25 -4.73
C THR A 97 5.47 9.67 -5.29
N LEU A 98 6.39 10.47 -4.76
CA LEU A 98 6.68 11.81 -5.26
C LEU A 98 7.90 11.72 -6.20
N THR A 99 7.67 11.97 -7.49
CA THR A 99 8.72 11.98 -8.50
C THR A 99 8.96 13.39 -9.02
N GLY A 100 10.20 13.74 -9.35
CA GLY A 100 10.49 15.06 -9.92
C GLY A 100 11.73 15.75 -9.40
N ARG A 101 11.93 17.01 -9.81
CA ARG A 101 13.02 17.86 -9.35
C ARG A 101 12.54 18.82 -8.28
N ILE A 102 12.90 18.52 -7.03
CA ILE A 102 12.68 19.42 -5.89
C ILE A 102 13.92 20.31 -5.77
N ARG A 103 13.75 21.62 -6.01
CA ARG A 103 14.86 22.59 -5.94
C ARG A 103 15.38 22.77 -4.52
N ASP A 104 14.48 22.70 -3.53
CA ASP A 104 14.79 22.85 -2.12
C ASP A 104 14.57 21.52 -1.38
N THR A 105 15.66 20.78 -1.18
CA THR A 105 15.63 19.47 -0.51
C THR A 105 15.30 19.58 0.98
N SER A 106 15.38 20.76 1.59
CA SER A 106 14.99 20.96 2.99
C SER A 106 13.48 20.79 3.22
N LEU A 107 12.67 20.92 2.16
CA LEU A 107 11.23 20.73 2.20
C LEU A 107 10.81 19.25 2.09
N VAL A 108 11.72 18.35 1.69
CA VAL A 108 11.41 16.91 1.54
C VAL A 108 10.90 16.28 2.83
N PRO A 109 11.55 16.46 4.01
CA PRO A 109 11.04 15.92 5.27
C PRO A 109 9.70 16.52 5.70
N VAL A 110 9.45 17.79 5.35
CA VAL A 110 8.19 18.48 5.67
C VAL A 110 7.06 17.92 4.80
N ALA A 111 7.30 17.77 3.50
CA ALA A 111 6.37 17.14 2.58
C ALA A 111 6.09 15.69 2.97
N ALA A 112 7.12 14.91 3.33
CA ALA A 112 6.93 13.54 3.82
C ALA A 112 5.98 13.49 5.04
N ARG A 113 6.14 14.41 5.99
CA ARG A 113 5.25 14.51 7.16
C ARG A 113 3.83 14.92 6.78
N ALA A 114 3.69 15.89 5.87
CA ALA A 114 2.39 16.34 5.41
C ALA A 114 1.63 15.23 4.66
N VAL A 115 2.29 14.50 3.76
CA VAL A 115 1.70 13.35 3.06
C VAL A 115 1.27 12.26 4.04
N ARG A 116 2.11 11.91 5.01
CA ARG A 116 1.75 10.93 6.06
C ARG A 116 0.58 11.37 6.96
N ALA A 117 0.24 12.66 6.96
CA ALA A 117 -0.91 13.17 7.70
C ALA A 117 -2.23 13.08 6.92
N VAL A 118 -2.18 12.76 5.62
CA VAL A 118 -3.38 12.56 4.79
C VAL A 118 -4.00 11.22 5.14
N GLU A 119 -5.30 11.22 5.46
CA GLU A 119 -6.07 10.01 5.72
C GLU A 119 -6.08 9.15 4.44
N GLY A 120 -5.63 7.90 4.53
CA GLY A 120 -5.44 7.06 3.34
C GLY A 120 -4.01 6.65 3.09
N VAL A 121 -3.03 7.45 3.53
CA VAL A 121 -1.62 7.21 3.23
C VAL A 121 -1.02 6.14 4.14
N VAL A 122 -0.45 5.11 3.52
CA VAL A 122 0.31 4.04 4.19
C VAL A 122 1.77 4.43 4.34
N ASP A 123 2.38 4.94 3.26
CA ASP A 123 3.79 5.35 3.24
C ASP A 123 4.06 6.42 2.17
N VAL A 124 5.24 7.03 2.21
CA VAL A 124 5.68 8.02 1.22
C VAL A 124 7.12 7.78 0.79
N GLU A 125 7.32 7.74 -0.53
CA GLU A 125 8.63 7.59 -1.16
C GLU A 125 8.94 8.81 -2.03
N PHE A 126 10.19 9.28 -1.98
CA PHE A 126 10.70 10.30 -2.87
C PHE A 126 11.65 9.67 -3.87
N ARG A 127 11.30 9.74 -5.16
CA ARG A 127 12.19 9.32 -6.24
C ARG A 127 12.67 10.56 -6.99
N PRO A 128 13.92 11.01 -6.77
CA PRO A 128 14.43 12.14 -7.51
C PRO A 128 14.36 11.85 -9.01
N GLY A 129 13.80 12.78 -9.76
CA GLY A 129 13.67 12.65 -11.21
C GLY A 129 15.04 12.75 -11.87
N ASN A 130 15.68 11.61 -12.13
CA ASN A 130 16.64 11.54 -13.22
C ASN A 130 15.82 11.68 -14.48
N GLY A 131 15.97 12.78 -15.23
CA GLY A 131 15.26 12.96 -16.49
C GLY A 131 15.67 11.88 -17.50
N SER A 132 15.00 10.73 -17.51
CA SER A 132 15.05 9.75 -18.60
C SER A 132 13.92 8.72 -18.47
N SER A 133 13.39 8.38 -19.65
CA SER A 133 12.33 7.41 -19.99
C SER A 133 10.94 8.04 -19.99
N GLY A 134 10.38 8.44 -21.14
CA GLY A 134 10.45 7.77 -22.44
C GLY A 134 9.47 6.60 -22.42
N GLU A 135 8.44 6.69 -23.27
CA GLU A 135 7.42 5.67 -23.56
C GLU A 135 8.00 4.25 -23.68
N PRO A 136 7.14 3.25 -23.52
CA PRO A 136 6.87 2.48 -24.73
C PRO A 136 5.37 2.37 -25.03
N ARG A 137 5.09 2.49 -26.33
CA ARG A 137 3.90 1.98 -27.02
C ARG A 137 3.70 0.48 -26.79
#